data_AF-A0A939GRN8-F1
#
_entry.id   AF-A0A939GRN8-F1
#
_cell.length_a   1.000
_cell.length_b   1.000
_cell.length_c   1.000
_cell.angle_alpha   90.00
_cell.angle_beta   90.00
_cell.angle_gamma   90.00
#
_symmetry.space_group_name_H-M   'P 1'
#
loop_
_entity.id
_entity.type
_entity.pdbx_description
1 polymer ?
#
loop_
_entity_poly.entity_id
_entity_poly.type
_entity_poly.pdbx_seq_one_letter_code
_entity_poly.pdbx_strand_id
1 'polypeptide(L)'
;MFNNIGDCIMIGQLFTTGIGIYQMYPGDDNKWIAQVDFEDESHAQLWGVQGTLATKYGDDLLESVRTVKQDAENLGMRMLSLPDTKLRLYVKRLFVDNAEVWKQIESVGKELDLEVISCLPE
;
A
#
# COMPACT_ATOMS: atom_id res chain seq x y z
N MET A 1 26.89 -25.49 -24.62
CA MET A 1 26.53 -24.84 -23.34
C MET A 1 26.88 -23.37 -23.44
N PHE A 2 25.90 -22.52 -23.70
CA PHE A 2 25.90 -21.11 -23.32
C PHE A 2 24.44 -20.76 -23.02
N ASN A 3 24.16 -20.54 -21.74
CA ASN A 3 22.93 -19.91 -21.27
C ASN A 3 22.83 -18.53 -21.90
N ASN A 4 21.63 -18.11 -22.32
CA ASN A 4 21.04 -16.88 -21.80
C ASN A 4 19.56 -16.88 -22.15
N ILE A 5 18.78 -16.96 -21.08
CA ILE A 5 17.34 -16.78 -21.05
C ILE A 5 17.05 -15.44 -21.72
N GLY A 6 16.14 -15.46 -22.70
CA GLY A 6 15.73 -14.26 -23.42
C GLY A 6 15.43 -13.14 -22.43
N ASP A 7 16.13 -12.02 -22.62
CA ASP A 7 15.86 -10.77 -21.94
C ASP A 7 14.37 -10.45 -22.17
N CYS A 8 13.54 -10.75 -21.16
CA CYS A 8 12.25 -10.09 -21.03
C CYS A 8 12.58 -8.61 -20.95
N ILE A 9 12.34 -7.90 -22.05
CA ILE A 9 12.34 -6.45 -22.10
C ILE A 9 11.38 -6.01 -20.99
N MET A 10 11.94 -5.52 -19.89
CA MET A 10 11.16 -4.99 -18.76
C MET A 10 10.49 -3.70 -19.24
N ILE A 11 9.24 -3.79 -19.66
CA ILE A 11 8.40 -2.64 -20.02
C ILE A 11 7.81 -2.09 -18.72
N GLY A 12 8.52 -1.17 -18.08
CA GLY A 12 8.08 -0.45 -16.88
C GLY A 12 8.18 -1.26 -15.58
N GLN A 13 8.59 -0.61 -14.49
CA GLN A 13 8.49 -1.17 -13.14
C GLN A 13 7.50 -0.29 -12.38
N LEU A 14 6.37 -0.88 -11.97
CA LEU A 14 5.44 -0.22 -11.07
C LEU A 14 6.05 -0.22 -9.68
N PHE A 15 6.21 0.96 -9.08
CA PHE A 15 6.72 1.11 -7.73
C PHE A 15 5.71 1.76 -6.80
N THR A 16 5.76 1.37 -5.54
CA THR A 16 5.03 2.03 -4.46
C THR A 16 5.90 2.23 -3.23
N THR A 17 5.61 3.28 -2.46
CA THR A 17 6.35 3.67 -1.25
C THR A 17 5.67 3.22 0.04
N GLY A 18 4.51 2.57 -0.04
CA GLY A 18 3.78 2.04 1.12
C GLY A 18 2.28 1.88 0.88
N ILE A 19 1.57 1.55 1.96
CA ILE A 19 0.12 1.30 1.95
C ILE A 19 -0.55 2.45 2.69
N GLY A 20 -1.46 3.16 2.04
CA GLY A 20 -2.36 4.13 2.65
C GLY A 20 -3.57 3.46 3.27
N ILE A 21 -4.00 3.92 4.45
CA ILE A 21 -5.24 3.49 5.09
C ILE A 21 -6.17 4.67 5.36
N TYR A 22 -7.46 4.41 5.20
CA TYR A 22 -8.54 5.34 5.48
C TYR A 22 -9.67 4.63 6.20
N GLN A 23 -10.31 5.31 7.15
CA GLN A 23 -11.64 4.94 7.62
C GLN A 23 -12.72 5.68 6.85
N MET A 24 -13.80 4.98 6.51
CA MET A 24 -15.03 5.54 5.95
C MET A 24 -16.26 4.94 6.61
N TYR A 25 -17.32 5.75 6.73
CA TYR A 25 -18.58 5.34 7.33
C TYR A 25 -19.72 5.40 6.29
N PRO A 26 -19.90 4.36 5.44
CA PRO A 26 -21.05 4.29 4.54
C PRO A 26 -22.29 3.80 5.31
N GLY A 27 -23.00 4.72 5.98
CA GLY A 27 -24.20 4.38 6.76
C GLY A 27 -23.88 4.14 8.23
N ASP A 28 -24.11 2.93 8.72
CA ASP A 28 -23.88 2.53 10.14
C ASP A 28 -22.62 1.65 10.34
N ASP A 29 -21.87 1.35 9.27
CA ASP A 29 -20.71 0.44 9.30
C ASP A 29 -19.37 1.20 9.24
N ASN A 30 -18.41 0.85 10.10
CA ASN A 30 -17.04 1.36 10.01
C ASN A 30 -16.22 0.53 9.01
N LYS A 31 -15.86 1.10 7.87
CA LYS A 31 -15.06 0.39 6.85
C LYS A 31 -13.65 0.93 6.78
N TRP A 32 -12.70 0.01 6.86
CA TRP A 32 -11.32 0.27 6.50
C TRP A 32 -11.15 0.15 4.99
N ILE A 33 -10.33 1.04 4.47
CA ILE A 33 -9.90 1.03 3.07
C ILE A 33 -8.39 1.07 3.09
N ALA A 34 -7.77 0.04 2.54
CA ALA A 34 -6.34 0.01 2.28
C ALA A 34 -6.10 0.30 0.81
N GLN A 35 -5.02 1.02 0.52
CA GLN A 35 -4.69 1.46 -0.83
C GLN A 35 -3.18 1.51 -1.06
N VAL A 36 -2.77 1.07 -2.24
CA VAL A 36 -1.43 1.29 -2.78
C VAL A 36 -1.54 2.28 -3.93
N ASP A 37 -0.79 3.37 -3.81
CA ASP A 37 -0.53 4.28 -4.92
C ASP A 37 0.76 3.85 -5.59
N PHE A 38 0.73 3.73 -6.91
CA PHE A 38 1.89 3.30 -7.68
C PHE A 38 2.13 4.20 -8.90
N GLU A 39 3.40 4.30 -9.27
CA GLU A 39 3.85 5.01 -10.46
C GLU A 39 4.79 4.09 -11.26
N ASP A 40 4.86 4.26 -12.58
CA ASP A 40 5.83 3.59 -13.44
C ASP A 40 7.09 4.44 -13.62
N GLU A 41 8.27 3.81 -13.64
CA GLU A 41 9.58 4.45 -13.84
C GLU A 41 9.80 5.05 -15.24
N SER A 42 8.82 4.99 -16.15
CA SER A 42 8.91 5.51 -17.52
C SER A 42 8.95 7.05 -17.57
N HIS A 43 10.02 7.63 -17.04
CA HIS A 43 10.46 8.98 -17.28
C HIS A 43 10.89 9.13 -18.74
N ALA A 44 10.03 9.81 -19.52
CA ALA A 44 10.38 10.90 -20.46
C ALA A 44 9.55 10.89 -21.74
N GLN A 45 9.01 9.75 -22.19
CA GLN A 45 8.25 9.71 -23.44
C GLN A 45 7.15 8.65 -23.37
N LEU A 46 5.91 9.14 -23.22
CA LEU A 46 4.65 8.43 -23.46
C LEU A 46 4.21 7.42 -22.37
N TRP A 47 3.18 7.83 -21.61
CA TRP A 47 2.19 6.96 -20.93
C TRP A 47 2.65 6.27 -19.64
N GLY A 48 3.38 7.00 -18.76
CA GLY A 48 3.57 6.56 -17.38
C GLY A 48 2.23 6.27 -16.71
N VAL A 49 2.04 5.03 -16.25
CA VAL A 49 0.79 4.58 -15.64
C VAL A 49 0.83 4.97 -14.17
N GLN A 50 0.06 5.99 -13.80
CA GLN A 50 -0.30 6.25 -12.42
C GLN A 50 -1.60 5.50 -12.11
N GLY A 51 -1.62 4.79 -11.01
CA GLY A 51 -2.78 4.01 -10.62
C GLY A 51 -2.92 3.85 -9.13
N THR A 52 -4.12 3.45 -8.76
CA THR A 52 -4.52 3.23 -7.38
C THR A 52 -5.09 1.83 -7.30
N LEU A 53 -4.49 0.98 -6.47
CA LEU A 53 -5.10 -0.28 -6.07
C LEU A 53 -5.70 -0.08 -4.68
N ALA A 54 -7.02 -0.02 -4.59
CA ALA A 54 -7.73 0.13 -3.33
C ALA A 54 -8.65 -1.06 -3.11
N THR A 55 -8.69 -1.55 -1.87
CA THR A 55 -9.70 -2.52 -1.45
C THR A 55 -10.55 -1.99 -0.32
N LYS A 56 -11.82 -2.42 -0.32
CA LYS A 56 -12.81 -2.13 0.73
C LYS A 56 -13.14 -3.44 1.43
N TYR A 57 -12.32 -3.86 2.38
CA TYR A 57 -12.69 -5.00 3.23
C TYR A 57 -13.23 -4.46 4.55
N GLY A 58 -14.47 -4.87 4.87
CA GLY A 58 -15.23 -4.39 6.02
C GLY A 58 -14.54 -4.77 7.32
N ASP A 59 -14.60 -3.85 8.29
CA ASP A 59 -14.27 -3.97 9.71
C ASP A 59 -12.83 -4.40 10.11
N ASP A 60 -12.13 -5.23 9.32
CA ASP A 60 -10.78 -5.74 9.61
C ASP A 60 -9.68 -5.00 8.81
N LEU A 61 -8.95 -4.15 9.54
CA LEU A 61 -7.79 -3.43 9.02
C LEU A 61 -6.65 -4.36 8.59
N LEU A 62 -6.41 -5.45 9.33
CA LEU A 62 -5.29 -6.36 9.07
C LEU A 62 -5.51 -7.09 7.74
N GLU A 63 -6.70 -7.65 7.55
CA GLU A 63 -7.07 -8.32 6.31
C GLU A 63 -7.00 -7.35 5.12
N SER A 64 -7.47 -6.11 5.32
CA SER A 64 -7.40 -5.06 4.30
C SER A 64 -5.98 -4.79 3.81
N VAL A 65 -5.05 -4.56 4.74
CA VAL A 65 -3.65 -4.27 4.41
C VAL A 65 -2.96 -5.50 3.82
N ARG A 66 -3.25 -6.70 4.32
CA ARG A 66 -2.69 -7.96 3.82
C ARG A 66 -3.11 -8.22 2.37
N THR A 67 -4.38 -8.07 2.04
CA THR A 67 -4.87 -8.32 0.68
C THR A 67 -4.31 -7.32 -0.31
N VAL A 68 -4.29 -6.02 0.03
CA VAL A 68 -3.68 -5.00 -0.84
C VAL A 68 -2.20 -5.26 -1.06
N LYS A 69 -1.49 -5.69 -0.01
CA LYS A 69 -0.09 -6.09 -0.13
C LYS A 69 0.08 -7.26 -1.10
N GLN A 70 -0.72 -8.30 -0.94
CA GLN A 70 -0.69 -9.48 -1.80
C GLN A 70 -1.06 -9.17 -3.25
N ASP A 71 -2.08 -8.33 -3.47
CA ASP A 71 -2.52 -7.92 -4.81
C ASP A 71 -1.45 -7.09 -5.51
N ALA A 72 -0.77 -6.19 -4.78
CA ALA A 72 0.37 -5.44 -5.31
C ALA A 72 1.52 -6.36 -5.72
N GLU A 73 1.87 -7.35 -4.89
CA GLU A 73 2.88 -8.37 -5.22
C GLU A 73 2.47 -9.22 -6.43
N ASN A 74 1.21 -9.65 -6.50
CA ASN A 74 0.67 -10.44 -7.62
C ASN A 74 0.70 -9.69 -8.96
N LEU A 75 0.54 -8.37 -8.92
CA LEU A 75 0.64 -7.49 -10.09
C LEU A 75 2.08 -7.12 -10.45
N GLY A 76 3.07 -7.65 -9.73
CA GLY A 76 4.49 -7.37 -9.97
C GLY A 76 4.90 -5.95 -9.56
N MET A 77 4.11 -5.26 -8.73
CA MET A 77 4.51 -3.97 -8.18
C MET A 77 5.64 -4.17 -7.20
N ARG A 78 6.78 -3.54 -7.46
CA ARG A 78 7.88 -3.51 -6.49
C ARG A 78 7.53 -2.49 -5.42
N MET A 79 7.23 -2.98 -4.24
CA MET A 79 7.19 -2.14 -3.06
C MET A 79 8.63 -1.71 -2.73
N LEU A 80 8.99 -0.50 -3.16
CA LEU A 80 10.32 0.04 -2.94
C LEU A 80 10.36 0.60 -1.52
N SER A 81 11.05 -0.09 -0.62
CA SER A 81 11.64 0.55 0.54
C SER A 81 13.05 1.00 0.16
N LEU A 82 13.44 2.19 0.63
CA LEU A 82 14.86 2.58 0.58
C LEU A 82 15.68 1.52 1.34
N PRO A 83 16.96 1.30 0.99
CA PRO A 83 17.84 0.46 1.77
C PRO A 83 17.76 0.81 3.26
N ASP A 84 17.61 -0.20 4.11
CA ASP A 84 17.44 -0.05 5.58
C ASP A 84 16.16 0.65 6.05
N THR A 85 15.14 0.80 5.17
CA THR A 85 13.82 1.31 5.57
C THR A 85 12.76 0.21 5.48
N LYS A 86 11.79 0.27 6.40
CA LYS A 86 10.60 -0.58 6.36
C LYS A 86 9.59 -0.03 5.37
N LEU A 87 8.72 -0.89 4.87
CA LEU A 87 7.54 -0.44 4.14
C LEU A 87 6.66 0.40 5.08
N ARG A 88 6.07 1.49 4.57
CA ARG A 88 5.26 2.38 5.39
C ARG A 88 3.77 2.07 5.32
N LEU A 89 3.09 2.25 6.44
CA LEU A 89 1.65 2.27 6.59
C LEU A 89 1.21 3.72 6.86
N TYR A 90 0.70 4.39 5.83
CA TYR A 90 0.31 5.79 5.90
C TYR A 90 -1.15 5.93 6.39
N VAL A 91 -1.34 6.53 7.55
CA VAL A 91 -2.67 6.86 8.09
C VAL A 91 -3.15 8.15 7.43
N LYS A 92 -3.92 8.03 6.35
CA LYS A 92 -4.31 9.17 5.50
C LYS A 92 -5.62 9.82 5.95
N ARG A 93 -6.52 9.06 6.58
CA ARG A 93 -7.78 9.59 7.12
C ARG A 93 -8.34 8.67 8.20
N LEU A 94 -8.71 9.25 9.35
CA LEU A 94 -9.49 8.56 10.38
C LEU A 94 -10.86 9.23 10.48
N PHE A 95 -11.89 8.41 10.69
CA PHE A 95 -13.23 8.91 10.99
C PHE A 95 -13.37 9.11 12.50
N VAL A 96 -12.82 8.17 13.28
CA VAL A 96 -12.66 8.31 14.73
C VAL A 96 -11.17 8.32 15.03
N ASP A 97 -10.68 9.43 15.56
CA ASP A 97 -9.31 9.54 16.05
C ASP A 97 -9.30 9.28 17.57
N ASN A 98 -9.02 8.04 17.97
CA ASN A 98 -8.97 7.65 19.36
C ASN A 98 -7.89 6.58 19.62
N ALA A 99 -7.57 6.35 20.89
CA ALA A 99 -6.53 5.42 21.29
C ALA A 99 -6.79 3.96 20.89
N GLU A 100 -8.05 3.54 20.74
CA GLU A 100 -8.38 2.17 20.32
C GLU A 100 -8.08 1.94 18.83
N VAL A 101 -8.43 2.91 18.00
CA VAL A 101 -8.10 2.93 16.57
C VAL A 101 -6.58 2.92 16.37
N TRP A 102 -5.84 3.75 17.10
CA TRP A 102 -4.38 3.75 17.04
C TRP A 102 -3.75 2.42 17.45
N LYS A 103 -4.26 1.76 18.51
CA LYS A 103 -3.79 0.42 18.88
C LYS A 103 -4.01 -0.61 17.77
N GLN A 104 -5.15 -0.53 17.07
CA GLN A 104 -5.42 -1.41 15.93
C GLN A 104 -4.38 -1.17 14.81
N ILE A 105 -4.12 0.10 14.47
CA ILE A 105 -3.15 0.47 13.44
C ILE A 105 -1.73 0.01 13.81
N GLU A 106 -1.29 0.26 15.04
CA GLU A 106 0.02 -0.16 15.53
C GLU A 106 0.17 -1.68 15.55
N SER A 107 -0.89 -2.41 15.91
CA SER A 107 -0.92 -3.87 15.87
C SER A 107 -0.69 -4.39 14.44
N VAL A 108 -1.39 -3.81 13.45
CA VAL A 108 -1.23 -4.17 12.04
C VAL A 108 0.17 -3.82 11.53
N GLY A 109 0.67 -2.64 11.90
CA GLY A 109 2.04 -2.23 11.57
C GLY A 109 3.08 -3.22 12.09
N LYS A 110 2.94 -3.67 13.34
CA LYS A 110 3.84 -4.66 13.94
C LYS A 110 3.73 -6.03 13.28
N GLU A 111 2.52 -6.50 13.00
CA GLU A 111 2.28 -7.83 12.44
C GLU A 111 2.80 -7.96 11.01
N LEU A 112 2.67 -6.90 10.20
CA LEU A 112 3.09 -6.89 8.79
C LEU A 112 4.49 -6.30 8.57
N ASP A 113 5.21 -6.00 9.66
CA ASP A 113 6.52 -5.33 9.68
C ASP A 113 6.56 -3.99 8.91
N LEU A 114 5.55 -3.16 9.17
CA LEU A 114 5.37 -1.84 8.57
C LEU A 114 5.68 -0.71 9.56
N GLU A 115 6.27 0.37 9.06
CA GLU A 115 6.44 1.63 9.78
C GLU A 115 5.15 2.46 9.66
N VAL A 116 4.49 2.73 10.79
CA VAL A 116 3.26 3.55 10.82
C VAL A 116 3.60 5.03 10.74
N ILE A 117 3.05 5.73 9.74
CA ILE A 117 3.24 7.17 9.53
C ILE A 117 1.87 7.86 9.55
N SER A 118 1.70 8.84 10.44
CA SER A 118 0.49 9.68 10.43
C SER A 118 0.57 10.75 9.33
N CYS A 119 -0.47 10.85 8.52
CA CYS A 119 -0.64 11.93 7.53
C CYS A 119 -1.90 12.77 7.82
N LEU A 120 -2.43 12.68 9.03
CA LEU A 120 -3.59 13.46 9.46
C LEU A 120 -3.19 14.94 9.65
N PRO A 121 -4.09 15.89 9.36
CA PRO A 121 -3.86 17.31 9.68
C PRO A 121 -3.76 17.50 11.21
N GLU A 122 -2.87 18.40 11.65
CA GLU A 122 -2.75 18.85 13.04
C GLU A 122 -3.97 19.65 13.52
#